data_AF-A0A9N7N4K6-F1
#
_entry.id   AF-A0A9N7N4K6-F1
#
_cell.length_a   1.000
_cell.length_b   1.000
_cell.length_c   1.000
_cell.angle_alpha   90.00
_cell.angle_beta   90.00
_cell.angle_gamma   90.00
#
_symmetry.space_group_name_H-M   'P 1'
#
loop_
_entity.id
_entity.type
_entity.pdbx_description
1 polymer ?
#
loop_
_entity_poly.entity_id
_entity_poly.type
_entity_poly.pdbx_seq_one_letter_code
_entity_poly.pdbx_strand_id
1 'polypeptide(L)'
;MEDDTFSSIANGAAQIEGRFLQTFQKNFVQVQNILDQNRLLINEINQNHESKIPDNLTRNVGLIRELNNNIRRVVDLYANLSDSAKSIDVSSEGESANGRGVQKRVRSSH
;
A
#
# COMPACT_ATOMS: atom_id res chain seq x y z
N MET A 1 -30.27 13.75 -18.98
CA MET A 1 -29.43 12.53 -19.04
C MET A 1 -28.20 12.76 -18.16
N GLU A 2 -28.40 13.17 -16.90
CA GLU A 2 -27.30 13.51 -15.95
C GLU A 2 -27.24 12.50 -14.80
N ASP A 3 -28.29 11.69 -14.63
CA ASP A 3 -28.43 10.66 -13.60
C ASP A 3 -27.60 9.39 -13.92
N ASP A 4 -27.44 9.07 -15.21
CA ASP A 4 -26.64 7.93 -15.67
C ASP A 4 -25.12 8.18 -15.52
N THR A 5 -24.68 9.44 -15.63
CA THR A 5 -23.27 9.81 -15.46
C THR A 5 -22.85 9.76 -13.99
N PHE A 6 -23.69 10.26 -13.08
CA PHE A 6 -23.39 10.22 -11.64
C PHE A 6 -23.38 8.81 -11.07
N SER A 7 -24.31 7.96 -11.51
CA SER A 7 -24.35 6.56 -11.08
C SER A 7 -23.15 5.75 -11.60
N SER A 8 -22.66 6.03 -12.81
CA SER A 8 -21.44 5.39 -13.34
C SER A 8 -20.19 5.75 -12.53
N ILE A 9 -20.03 7.02 -12.14
CA ILE A 9 -18.91 7.51 -11.33
C ILE A 9 -18.96 6.91 -9.91
N ALA A 10 -20.13 6.92 -9.26
CA ALA A 10 -20.31 6.35 -7.92
C ALA A 10 -20.02 4.84 -7.89
N ASN A 11 -20.44 4.10 -8.92
CA ASN A 11 -20.14 2.67 -9.05
C ASN A 11 -18.64 2.41 -9.31
N GLY A 12 -17.97 3.29 -10.06
CA GLY A 12 -16.51 3.22 -10.29
C GLY A 12 -15.71 3.41 -9.01
N ALA A 13 -16.07 4.42 -8.20
CA ALA A 13 -15.42 4.70 -6.91
C ALA A 13 -15.56 3.52 -5.93
N ALA A 14 -16.76 2.96 -5.78
CA ALA A 14 -17.01 1.81 -4.91
C ALA A 14 -16.22 0.55 -5.35
N GLN A 15 -16.05 0.36 -6.66
CA GLN A 15 -15.27 -0.76 -7.20
C GLN A 15 -13.76 -0.59 -6.93
N ILE A 16 -13.24 0.63 -7.01
CA ILE A 16 -11.84 0.96 -6.71
C ILE A 16 -11.56 0.73 -5.21
N GLU A 17 -12.45 1.20 -4.33
CA GLU A 17 -12.34 1.01 -2.89
C GLU A 17 -12.36 -0.48 -2.49
N GLY A 18 -13.23 -1.29 -3.11
CA GLY A 18 -13.28 -2.73 -2.88
C GLY A 18 -11.99 -3.46 -3.28
N ARG A 19 -11.36 -3.05 -4.39
CA ARG A 19 -10.08 -3.62 -4.85
C ARG A 19 -8.92 -3.22 -3.93
N PHE A 20 -8.93 -1.99 -3.43
CA PHE A 20 -7.97 -1.54 -2.43
C PHE A 20 -8.09 -2.37 -1.15
N LEU A 21 -9.29 -2.53 -0.60
CA LEU A 21 -9.51 -3.27 0.64
C LEU A 21 -9.06 -4.74 0.52
N GLN A 22 -9.34 -5.37 -0.62
CA GLN A 22 -8.87 -6.73 -0.90
C GLN A 22 -7.33 -6.81 -0.92
N THR A 23 -6.68 -5.85 -1.58
CA THR A 23 -5.22 -5.76 -1.66
C THR A 23 -4.60 -5.52 -0.29
N PHE A 24 -5.18 -4.61 0.49
CA PHE A 24 -4.79 -4.33 1.87
C PHE A 24 -4.85 -5.58 2.73
N GLN A 25 -5.99 -6.26 2.78
CA GLN A 25 -6.16 -7.45 3.61
C GLN A 25 -5.16 -8.55 3.24
N LYS A 26 -4.95 -8.79 1.94
CA LYS A 26 -3.99 -9.76 1.44
C LYS A 26 -2.55 -9.42 1.83
N ASN A 27 -2.14 -8.16 1.68
CA ASN A 27 -0.79 -7.73 2.01
C ASN A 27 -0.57 -7.72 3.53
N PHE A 28 -1.58 -7.34 4.31
CA PHE A 28 -1.52 -7.32 5.76
C PHE A 28 -1.27 -8.71 6.35
N VAL A 29 -2.04 -9.71 5.94
CA VAL A 29 -1.84 -11.10 6.38
C VAL A 29 -0.45 -11.62 5.98
N GLN A 30 0.04 -11.27 4.79
CA GLN A 30 1.38 -11.64 4.37
C GLN A 30 2.47 -11.00 5.24
N VAL A 31 2.36 -9.71 5.56
CA VAL A 31 3.30 -9.03 6.44
C VAL A 31 3.30 -9.70 7.82
N GLN A 32 2.12 -9.99 8.39
CA GLN A 32 2.02 -10.69 9.67
C GLN A 32 2.75 -12.03 9.66
N ASN A 33 2.49 -12.87 8.65
CA ASN A 33 3.17 -14.16 8.51
C ASN A 33 4.70 -14.02 8.42
N ILE A 34 5.19 -13.01 7.70
CA ILE A 34 6.64 -12.76 7.57
C ILE A 34 7.24 -12.29 8.91
N LEU A 35 6.53 -11.45 9.67
CA LEU A 35 6.99 -10.98 10.97
C LEU A 35 6.98 -12.08 12.03
N ASP A 36 6.01 -12.99 11.98
CA ASP A 36 5.98 -14.19 12.81
C ASP A 36 7.16 -15.11 12.51
N GLN A 37 7.52 -15.28 11.23
CA GLN A 37 8.73 -16.00 10.82
C GLN A 37 10.00 -15.30 11.34
N ASN A 38 10.09 -13.97 11.23
CA ASN A 38 11.23 -13.22 11.77
C ASN A 38 11.38 -13.43 13.28
N ARG A 39 10.26 -13.50 14.03
CA ARG A 39 10.31 -13.79 15.46
C ARG A 39 10.95 -15.15 15.74
N LEU A 40 10.61 -16.18 14.96
CA LEU A 40 11.21 -17.52 15.10
C LEU A 40 12.70 -17.50 14.73
N LEU A 41 13.07 -16.84 13.63
CA LEU A 41 14.47 -16.71 13.21
C LEU A 41 15.32 -16.00 14.28
N ILE A 42 14.82 -14.90 14.86
CA ILE A 42 15.52 -14.17 15.93
C ILE A 42 15.72 -15.07 17.15
N ASN A 43 14.70 -15.84 17.54
CA ASN A 43 14.83 -16.77 18.66
C ASN A 43 15.92 -17.83 18.40
N GLU A 44 15.96 -18.41 17.20
CA GLU A 44 17.00 -19.39 16.84
C GLU A 44 18.39 -18.75 16.79
N ILE A 45 18.50 -17.54 16.21
CA ILE A 45 19.76 -16.78 16.17
C ILE A 45 20.29 -16.55 17.59
N ASN A 46 19.42 -16.16 18.52
CA ASN A 46 19.77 -15.93 19.91
C ASN A 46 20.21 -17.23 20.60
N GLN A 47 19.48 -18.33 20.43
CA GLN A 47 19.86 -19.64 20.98
C GLN A 47 21.22 -20.11 20.46
N ASN A 48 21.46 -19.95 19.16
CA ASN A 48 22.74 -20.27 18.56
C ASN A 48 23.87 -19.41 19.15
N HIS A 49 23.63 -18.11 19.37
CA HIS A 49 24.59 -17.20 19.99
C HIS A 49 24.89 -17.57 21.45
N GLU A 50 23.86 -17.88 22.24
CA GLU A 50 23.97 -18.30 23.63
C GLU A 50 24.73 -19.62 23.78
N SER A 51 24.52 -20.57 22.85
CA SER A 51 25.21 -21.88 22.85
C SER A 51 26.72 -21.76 22.63
N LYS A 52 27.19 -20.71 21.95
CA LYS A 52 28.59 -20.48 21.55
C LYS A 52 29.23 -21.63 20.75
N ILE A 53 28.43 -22.52 20.19
CA ILE A 53 28.91 -23.61 19.33
C ILE A 53 29.30 -23.00 17.96
N PRO A 54 30.55 -23.18 17.49
CA PRO A 54 31.03 -22.54 16.25
C PRO A 54 30.15 -22.82 15.02
N ASP A 55 29.66 -24.05 14.87
CA ASP A 55 28.80 -24.44 13.76
C ASP A 55 27.46 -23.71 13.78
N ASN A 56 26.89 -23.49 14.96
CA ASN A 56 25.63 -22.76 15.14
C ASN A 56 25.81 -21.26 14.85
N LEU A 57 26.95 -20.69 15.25
CA LEU A 57 27.30 -19.32 14.90
C LEU A 57 27.46 -19.15 13.37
N THR A 58 28.00 -20.16 12.70
CA THR A 58 28.08 -20.18 11.23
C THR A 58 26.67 -20.24 10.61
N ARG A 59 25.75 -21.04 11.17
CA ARG A 59 24.35 -21.09 10.74
C ARG A 59 23.64 -19.74 10.90
N ASN A 60 23.96 -18.95 11.92
CA ASN A 60 23.38 -17.61 12.11
C ASN A 60 23.58 -16.69 10.90
N VAL A 61 24.68 -16.84 10.14
CA VAL A 61 24.89 -16.06 8.92
C VAL A 61 23.77 -16.31 7.91
N GLY A 62 23.32 -17.55 7.77
CA GLY A 62 22.19 -17.93 6.91
C GLY A 62 20.87 -17.39 7.44
N LEU A 63 20.59 -17.57 8.73
CA LEU A 63 19.35 -17.10 9.36
C LEU A 63 19.21 -15.57 9.29
N ILE A 64 20.30 -14.83 9.50
CA ILE A 64 20.31 -13.36 9.37
C ILE A 64 20.07 -12.93 7.92
N ARG A 65 20.60 -13.66 6.93
CA ARG A 65 20.29 -13.39 5.51
C ARG A 65 18.80 -13.59 5.22
N GLU A 66 18.21 -14.65 5.75
CA GLU A 66 16.77 -14.91 5.62
C GLU A 66 15.94 -13.81 6.27
N LEU A 67 16.28 -13.43 7.50
CA LEU A 67 15.65 -12.32 8.22
C LEU A 67 15.72 -11.02 7.41
N ASN A 68 16.88 -10.68 6.85
CA ASN A 68 17.05 -9.50 6.01
C ASN A 68 16.21 -9.57 4.72
N ASN A 69 16.09 -10.73 4.11
CA ASN A 69 15.22 -10.92 2.94
C ASN A 69 13.75 -10.75 3.29
N ASN A 70 13.33 -11.25 4.46
CA ASN A 70 11.98 -11.04 4.97
C ASN A 70 11.68 -9.55 5.18
N ILE A 71 12.61 -8.78 5.75
CA ILE A 71 12.44 -7.33 5.89
C ILE A 71 12.30 -6.63 4.54
N ARG A 72 13.11 -6.99 3.52
CA ARG A 72 12.94 -6.45 2.16
C ARG A 72 11.54 -6.73 1.61
N ARG A 73 11.05 -7.96 1.75
CA ARG A 73 9.69 -8.34 1.31
C ARG A 73 8.60 -7.55 2.02
N VAL A 74 8.74 -7.29 3.32
CA VAL A 74 7.80 -6.45 4.07
C VAL A 74 7.79 -5.02 3.52
N VAL A 75 8.97 -4.45 3.24
CA VAL A 75 9.08 -3.13 2.62
C VAL A 75 8.38 -3.10 1.26
N ASP A 76 8.59 -4.09 0.40
CA ASP A 76 7.95 -4.19 -0.92
C ASP A 76 6.42 -4.29 -0.80
N LEU A 77 5.91 -5.07 0.15
CA LEU A 77 4.46 -5.19 0.41
C LEU A 77 3.85 -3.85 0.86
N TYR A 78 4.56 -3.08 1.69
CA TYR A 78 4.12 -1.75 2.09
C TYR A 78 4.18 -0.73 0.94
N ALA A 79 5.22 -0.79 0.09
CA ALA A 79 5.31 0.07 -1.09
C ALA A 79 4.12 -0.17 -2.03
N ASN A 80 3.83 -1.45 -2.34
CA ASN A 80 2.68 -1.84 -3.15
C ASN A 80 1.35 -1.35 -2.56
N LEU A 81 1.21 -1.41 -1.24
CA LEU A 81 0.01 -0.90 -0.57
C LEU A 81 -0.09 0.63 -0.65
N SER A 82 1.02 1.34 -0.44
CA SER A 82 1.08 2.79 -0.56
C SER A 82 0.69 3.26 -1.96
N ASP A 83 1.18 2.58 -3.00
CA ASP A 83 0.84 2.92 -4.38
C ASP A 83 -0.62 2.61 -4.72
N SER A 84 -1.17 1.52 -4.17
CA SER A 84 -2.62 1.22 -4.26
C SER A 84 -3.47 2.30 -3.58
N ALA A 85 -3.05 2.81 -2.41
CA ALA A 85 -3.74 3.89 -1.72
C ALA A 85 -3.73 5.21 -2.53
N LYS A 86 -2.59 5.58 -3.12
CA LYS A 86 -2.49 6.79 -3.98
C LYS A 86 -3.42 6.72 -5.19
N SER A 87 -3.65 5.52 -5.74
CA SER A 87 -4.54 5.36 -6.89
C SER A 87 -6.02 5.69 -6.60
N ILE A 88 -6.45 5.57 -5.34
CA ILE A 88 -7.78 6.00 -4.88
C ILE A 88 -7.86 7.52 -4.88
N ASP A 89 -6.84 8.19 -4.34
CA ASP A 89 -6.80 9.65 -4.16
C ASP A 89 -6.84 10.40 -5.51
N VAL A 90 -6.08 9.91 -6.50
CA VAL A 90 -6.05 10.49 -7.86
C VAL A 90 -7.39 10.35 -8.60
N SER A 91 -8.20 9.33 -8.28
CA SER A 91 -9.54 9.18 -8.88
C SER A 91 -10.57 10.17 -8.32
N SER A 92 -10.28 10.81 -7.18
CA SER A 92 -11.14 11.82 -6.54
C SER A 92 -10.88 13.24 -7.05
N GLU A 93 -9.70 13.54 -7.60
CA GLU A 93 -9.30 14.91 -8.00
C GLU A 93 -9.57 15.26 -9.48
N GLY A 94 -10.26 14.40 -10.23
CA GLY A 94 -10.45 14.51 -11.69
C GLY A 94 -11.55 15.45 -12.21
N GLU A 95 -12.40 16.06 -11.36
CA GLU A 95 -13.52 16.90 -11.81
C GLU A 95 -13.53 18.29 -11.17
N SER A 96 -12.46 19.08 -11.33
CA SER A 96 -12.55 20.52 -11.09
C SER A 96 -11.60 21.35 -11.97
N ALA A 97 -11.76 21.24 -13.28
CA ALA A 97 -11.09 22.14 -14.21
C ALA A 97 -11.90 22.37 -15.49
N ASN A 98 -13.17 22.78 -15.38
CA ASN A 98 -13.75 23.59 -16.47
C ASN A 98 -14.94 24.43 -15.99
N GLY A 99 -14.85 25.75 -16.20
CA GLY A 99 -16.04 26.59 -16.28
C GLY A 99 -16.17 27.73 -15.26
N ARG A 100 -15.11 28.49 -14.96
CA ARG A 100 -15.30 29.87 -14.42
C ARG A 100 -14.32 30.86 -15.02
N GLY A 101 -14.85 31.71 -15.90
CA GLY A 101 -14.22 32.93 -16.43
C GLY A 101 -14.73 33.16 -17.85
N VAL A 102 -15.41 34.24 -18.24
CA VAL A 102 -15.51 35.59 -17.69
C VAL A 102 -16.82 36.19 -18.21
N GLN A 103 -17.60 36.82 -17.33
CA GLN A 103 -18.74 37.65 -17.69
C GLN A 103 -18.27 38.84 -18.55
N LYS A 104 -18.84 39.00 -19.76
CA LYS A 104 -18.83 40.29 -20.47
C LYS A 104 -20.24 40.61 -20.96
N ARG A 105 -21.09 41.11 -20.06
CA ARG A 105 -22.27 41.90 -20.43
C ARG A 105 -21.97 43.35 -20.05
N VAL A 106 -21.42 44.09 -20.99
CA VAL A 106 -21.28 45.55 -20.91
C VAL A 106 -22.69 46.15 -21.05
N ARG A 107 -23.01 47.09 -20.16
CA ARG A 107 -24.32 47.74 -20.01
C ARG A 107 -24.33 49.09 -20.74
N SER A 108 -25.39 49.31 -21.52
CA SER A 108 -26.19 50.52 -21.85
C SER A 108 -25.58 51.94 -22.03
N SER A 109 -26.15 52.62 -23.04
CA SER A 109 -26.53 54.05 -23.16
C SER A 109 -25.53 55.05 -23.75
N HIS A 110 -25.83 55.56 -24.96
CA HIS A 110 -26.21 56.96 -25.20
C HIS A 110 -27.05 57.08 -26.48
#